data_AF-A0A497NH39-F1
#
_entry.id   AF-A0A497NH39-F1
#
_cell.length_a   1.000
_cell.length_b   1.000
_cell.length_c   1.000
_cell.angle_alpha   90.00
_cell.angle_beta   90.00
_cell.angle_gamma   90.00
#
_symmetry.space_group_name_H-M   'P 1'
#
loop_
_entity.id
_entity.type
_entity.pdbx_description
1 polymer ?
#
loop_
_entity_poly.entity_id
_entity_poly.type
_entity_poly.pdbx_seq_one_letter_code
_entity_poly.pdbx_strand_id
1 'polypeptide(L)'
;MVISRPVISFSITTEVTPAHYSELLLFIYQNYLIPFAGVFSNVRRWITDRGEVLAFTFIDTEGRWHVDIEVETGNPIEIRMTPSDPNVPRSILYRIREDLIITIQLFEEEVRRRTIYFAWVKGGSVIPARALHKKKRIISQIFFGNMFLLLMLFLVLSYMVFLVFQFYTPIILVSSQLVIILLADKIMARIGDWSITPENPEVYILQYHVPRERFVMFQRTYTRDMLLQMKRDIYDRTLAVGRPISYEDVREVFESYGIHCEPEELSVKSINLHELVKEAARRFNLPVPKVALSNVIIPNAAATGPSPRRGLIIITTGLLIQLEEEEIFSVICHEFSHLKGRDPLALFTLVSTEYLLRVYVLWPHIFYFGLMYLISVMAFLYFIAKFFEARADLEAAMKVGRTDTLAIALRKIGFRKLQFERTPSNLISSWLGMDPHPPISFRIARLESISNLSEVKHPFLRSMVDCVHGLLAALRI
;
A
#
# COMPACT_ATOMS: atom_id res chain seq x y z
N MET A 1 -40.22 -18.97 19.26
CA MET A 1 -39.01 -18.34 19.84
C MET A 1 -38.19 -17.85 18.66
N VAL A 2 -38.23 -16.54 18.36
CA VAL A 2 -37.51 -15.97 17.20
C VAL A 2 -36.03 -16.02 17.55
N ILE A 3 -35.32 -17.03 17.05
CA ILE A 3 -33.87 -17.11 17.16
C ILE A 3 -33.35 -15.94 16.32
N SER A 4 -32.81 -14.91 16.99
CA SER A 4 -32.19 -13.77 16.32
C SER A 4 -31.08 -14.29 15.41
N ARG A 5 -31.26 -14.16 14.09
CA ARG A 5 -30.25 -14.57 13.11
C ARG A 5 -28.98 -13.74 13.37
N PRO A 6 -27.80 -14.35 13.47
CA PRO A 6 -26.56 -13.60 13.70
C PRO A 6 -26.22 -12.78 12.45
N VAL A 7 -26.57 -11.49 12.45
CA VAL A 7 -26.22 -10.57 11.37
C VAL A 7 -24.76 -10.18 11.50
N ILE A 8 -23.99 -10.38 10.44
CA ILE A 8 -22.60 -9.95 10.34
C ILE A 8 -22.58 -8.73 9.43
N SER A 9 -22.27 -7.57 9.99
CA SER A 9 -22.12 -6.33 9.24
C SER A 9 -20.67 -5.87 9.27
N PHE A 10 -20.20 -5.33 8.14
CA PHE A 10 -18.91 -4.65 8.05
C PHE A 10 -19.00 -3.52 7.04
N SER A 11 -18.20 -2.49 7.24
CA SER A 11 -18.18 -1.31 6.39
C SER A 11 -16.84 -1.18 5.66
N ILE A 12 -16.88 -0.61 4.46
CA ILE A 12 -15.70 -0.37 3.63
C ILE A 12 -15.69 1.11 3.25
N THR A 13 -14.69 1.83 3.74
CA THR A 13 -14.45 3.22 3.33
C THR A 13 -13.91 3.26 1.91
N THR A 14 -14.55 4.06 1.05
CA THR A 14 -14.23 4.14 -0.38
C THR A 14 -13.74 5.54 -0.75
N GLU A 15 -12.82 5.61 -1.70
CA GLU A 15 -12.37 6.88 -2.31
C GLU A 15 -13.30 7.35 -3.44
N VAL A 16 -14.25 6.51 -3.84
CA VAL A 16 -15.12 6.74 -4.98
C VAL A 16 -16.19 7.78 -4.64
N THR A 17 -16.43 8.70 -5.56
CA THR A 17 -17.45 9.73 -5.39
C THR A 17 -18.87 9.19 -5.64
N PRO A 18 -19.93 9.87 -5.13
CA PRO A 18 -21.31 9.44 -5.31
C PRO A 18 -21.73 9.19 -6.76
N ALA A 19 -21.12 9.89 -7.72
CA ALA A 19 -21.37 9.72 -9.16
C ALA A 19 -21.20 8.26 -9.65
N HIS A 20 -20.38 7.46 -8.96
CA HIS A 20 -20.03 6.11 -9.38
C HIS A 20 -20.65 5.01 -8.50
N TYR A 21 -21.51 5.36 -7.53
CA TYR A 21 -22.15 4.35 -6.65
C TYR A 21 -23.02 3.37 -7.44
N SER A 22 -23.80 3.87 -8.39
CA SER A 22 -24.62 3.03 -9.27
C SER A 22 -23.75 2.13 -10.18
N GLU A 23 -22.61 2.64 -10.65
CA GLU A 23 -21.62 1.86 -11.43
C GLU A 23 -20.98 0.76 -10.58
N LEU A 24 -20.70 1.02 -9.30
CA LEU A 24 -20.13 0.04 -8.38
C LEU A 24 -21.05 -1.18 -8.22
N LEU A 25 -22.34 -0.96 -7.98
CA LEU A 25 -23.29 -2.06 -7.82
C LEU A 25 -23.41 -2.88 -9.11
N LEU A 26 -23.42 -2.20 -10.26
CA LEU A 26 -23.41 -2.87 -11.57
C LEU A 26 -22.11 -3.68 -11.77
N PHE A 27 -20.97 -3.13 -11.33
CA PHE A 27 -19.69 -3.82 -11.41
C PHE A 27 -19.66 -5.08 -10.55
N ILE A 28 -20.19 -5.03 -9.32
CA ILE A 28 -20.32 -6.21 -8.44
C ILE A 28 -21.20 -7.26 -9.12
N TYR A 29 -22.35 -6.85 -9.67
CA TYR A 29 -23.23 -7.77 -10.39
C TYR A 29 -22.50 -8.45 -11.56
N GLN A 30 -21.80 -7.69 -12.39
CA GLN A 30 -21.15 -8.19 -13.61
C GLN A 30 -19.89 -9.04 -13.33
N ASN A 31 -19.06 -8.64 -12.38
CA ASN A 31 -17.74 -9.23 -12.17
C ASN A 31 -17.70 -10.24 -11.01
N TYR A 32 -18.71 -10.23 -10.13
CA TYR A 32 -18.79 -11.16 -9.00
C TYR A 32 -20.01 -12.07 -9.07
N LEU A 33 -21.21 -11.56 -9.35
CA LEU A 33 -22.41 -12.41 -9.34
C LEU A 33 -22.57 -13.25 -10.61
N ILE A 34 -22.46 -12.65 -11.80
CA ILE A 34 -22.64 -13.35 -13.08
C ILE A 34 -21.65 -14.53 -13.28
N PRO A 35 -20.33 -14.37 -13.03
CA PRO A 35 -19.37 -15.47 -13.25
C PRO A 35 -19.66 -16.70 -12.37
N PHE A 36 -20.38 -16.51 -11.27
CA PHE A 36 -20.75 -17.54 -10.31
C PHE A 36 -22.28 -17.69 -10.18
N ALA A 37 -23.03 -17.45 -11.26
CA ALA A 37 -24.50 -17.47 -11.25
C ALA A 37 -25.12 -18.78 -10.74
N GLY A 38 -24.39 -19.91 -10.75
CA GLY A 38 -24.85 -21.19 -10.21
C GLY A 38 -24.98 -21.25 -8.68
N VAL A 39 -24.35 -20.33 -7.94
CA VAL A 39 -24.38 -20.27 -6.47
C VAL A 39 -25.05 -19.02 -5.91
N PHE A 40 -25.48 -18.10 -6.79
CA PHE A 40 -26.16 -16.86 -6.40
C PHE A 40 -27.60 -16.82 -6.93
N SER A 41 -28.51 -16.30 -6.11
CA SER A 41 -29.94 -16.16 -6.45
C SER A 41 -30.55 -14.89 -5.84
N ASN A 42 -31.84 -14.65 -6.10
CA ASN A 42 -32.62 -13.56 -5.49
C ASN A 42 -31.97 -12.17 -5.61
N VAL A 43 -31.32 -11.89 -6.75
CA VAL A 43 -30.67 -10.59 -6.98
C VAL A 43 -31.74 -9.51 -7.10
N ARG A 44 -31.67 -8.50 -6.25
CA ARG A 44 -32.60 -7.36 -6.19
C ARG A 44 -31.81 -6.07 -6.02
N ARG A 45 -32.33 -4.97 -6.57
CA ARG A 45 -31.79 -3.63 -6.38
C ARG A 45 -32.91 -2.68 -6.02
N TRP A 46 -32.69 -1.82 -5.04
CA TRP A 46 -33.61 -0.75 -4.65
C TRP A 46 -32.84 0.46 -4.13
N ILE A 47 -33.56 1.55 -3.90
CA ILE A 47 -33.01 2.81 -3.40
C ILE A 47 -33.53 3.03 -1.98
N THR A 48 -32.64 3.43 -1.08
CA THR A 48 -32.95 3.86 0.29
C THR A 48 -32.67 5.35 0.43
N ASP A 49 -33.03 5.93 1.57
CA ASP A 49 -32.70 7.34 1.88
C ASP A 49 -31.18 7.59 1.98
N ARG A 50 -30.37 6.53 2.14
CA ARG A 50 -28.91 6.61 2.31
C ARG A 50 -28.12 6.31 1.04
N GLY A 51 -28.71 5.61 0.08
CA GLY A 51 -28.06 5.24 -1.16
C GLY A 51 -28.79 4.13 -1.91
N GLU A 52 -28.13 3.56 -2.90
CA GLU A 52 -28.64 2.37 -3.57
C GLU A 52 -28.18 1.09 -2.89
N VAL A 53 -29.03 0.07 -2.88
CA VAL A 53 -28.76 -1.25 -2.31
C VAL A 53 -28.83 -2.32 -3.37
N LEU A 54 -27.83 -3.19 -3.41
CA LEU A 54 -27.84 -4.46 -4.13
C LEU A 54 -27.92 -5.61 -3.13
N ALA A 55 -28.97 -6.43 -3.21
CA ALA A 55 -29.09 -7.63 -2.41
C ALA A 55 -29.09 -8.89 -3.27
N PHE A 56 -28.52 -9.96 -2.72
CA PHE A 56 -28.42 -11.26 -3.37
C PHE A 56 -28.22 -12.36 -2.32
N THR A 57 -28.60 -13.58 -2.66
CA THR A 57 -28.48 -14.75 -1.77
C THR A 57 -27.41 -15.70 -2.30
N PHE A 58 -26.40 -16.02 -1.49
CA PHE A 58 -25.46 -17.11 -1.76
C PHE A 58 -26.04 -18.43 -1.25
N ILE A 59 -26.07 -19.46 -2.10
CA ILE A 59 -26.63 -20.79 -1.79
C ILE A 59 -25.50 -21.82 -1.80
N ASP A 60 -25.47 -22.69 -0.78
CA ASP A 60 -24.61 -23.86 -0.75
C ASP A 60 -24.82 -24.77 -1.98
N THR A 61 -23.79 -25.45 -2.45
CA THR A 61 -23.89 -26.37 -3.60
C THR A 61 -24.84 -27.54 -3.33
N GLU A 62 -25.06 -27.89 -2.06
CA GLU A 62 -26.03 -28.91 -1.63
C GLU A 62 -27.37 -28.31 -1.17
N GLY A 63 -27.54 -26.97 -1.22
CA GLY A 63 -28.78 -26.28 -0.86
C GLY A 63 -29.13 -26.32 0.64
N ARG A 64 -28.21 -26.73 1.51
CA ARG A 64 -28.46 -26.94 2.95
C ARG A 64 -28.58 -25.65 3.75
N TRP A 65 -27.91 -24.60 3.30
CA TRP A 65 -27.90 -23.29 3.93
C TRP A 65 -27.70 -22.21 2.87
N HIS A 66 -28.05 -20.98 3.22
CA HIS A 66 -27.82 -19.80 2.40
C HIS A 66 -27.37 -18.62 3.26
N VAL A 67 -26.83 -17.61 2.60
CA VAL A 67 -26.46 -16.34 3.22
C VAL A 67 -27.09 -15.24 2.37
N ASP A 68 -27.93 -14.42 2.98
CA ASP A 68 -28.46 -13.21 2.34
C ASP A 68 -27.47 -12.08 2.53
N ILE A 69 -27.09 -11.43 1.43
CA ILE A 69 -26.13 -10.32 1.42
C ILE A 69 -26.83 -9.07 0.91
N GLU A 70 -26.61 -7.95 1.59
CA GLU A 70 -27.01 -6.62 1.18
C GLU A 70 -25.78 -5.72 1.12
N VAL A 71 -25.58 -5.04 -0.01
CA VAL A 71 -24.51 -4.05 -0.22
C VAL A 71 -25.18 -2.71 -0.44
N GLU A 72 -25.09 -1.83 0.55
CA GLU A 72 -25.61 -0.46 0.51
C GLU A 72 -24.48 0.52 0.18
N THR A 73 -24.66 1.27 -0.90
CA THR A 73 -23.70 2.28 -1.35
C THR A 73 -23.69 3.49 -0.41
N GLY A 74 -22.50 4.07 -0.24
CA GLY A 74 -22.26 5.18 0.66
C GLY A 74 -20.76 5.36 0.89
N ASN A 75 -20.40 6.33 1.72
CA ASN A 75 -19.07 6.41 2.28
C ASN A 75 -19.17 6.50 3.82
N PRO A 76 -19.04 5.36 4.52
CA PRO A 76 -18.60 4.05 4.03
C PRO A 76 -19.69 3.25 3.29
N ILE A 77 -19.28 2.27 2.48
CA ILE A 77 -20.14 1.23 1.89
C ILE A 77 -20.49 0.25 3.01
N GLU A 78 -21.77 -0.02 3.23
CA GLU A 78 -22.23 -0.91 4.29
C GLU A 78 -22.62 -2.27 3.71
N ILE A 79 -22.02 -3.35 4.24
CA ILE A 79 -22.34 -4.72 3.83
C ILE A 79 -22.94 -5.46 5.02
N ARG A 80 -24.09 -6.08 4.79
CA ARG A 80 -24.77 -6.95 5.76
C ARG A 80 -24.87 -8.35 5.21
N MET A 81 -24.50 -9.33 6.03
CA MET A 81 -24.61 -10.75 5.74
C MET A 81 -25.48 -11.42 6.80
N THR A 82 -26.58 -12.03 6.37
CA THR A 82 -27.53 -12.73 7.23
C THR A 82 -27.54 -14.22 6.87
N PRO A 83 -26.84 -15.08 7.63
CA PRO A 83 -26.88 -16.52 7.40
C PRO A 83 -28.25 -17.09 7.75
N SER A 84 -28.67 -18.12 7.01
CA SER A 84 -29.94 -18.81 7.21
C SER A 84 -29.99 -19.63 8.49
N ASP A 85 -28.85 -20.18 8.91
CA ASP A 85 -28.69 -21.08 10.05
C ASP A 85 -27.36 -20.80 10.76
N PRO A 86 -27.27 -20.96 12.10
CA PRO A 86 -26.00 -20.88 12.85
C PRO A 86 -24.89 -21.85 12.36
N ASN A 87 -25.25 -22.92 11.65
CA ASN A 87 -24.31 -23.92 11.14
C ASN A 87 -23.55 -23.51 9.87
N VAL A 88 -23.82 -22.32 9.31
CA VAL A 88 -23.06 -21.82 8.16
C VAL A 88 -21.57 -21.76 8.50
N PRO A 89 -20.69 -22.41 7.71
CA PRO A 89 -19.26 -22.41 8.00
C PRO A 89 -18.68 -20.98 7.99
N ARG A 90 -18.00 -20.60 9.09
CA ARG A 90 -17.37 -19.27 9.22
C ARG A 90 -16.36 -18.98 8.10
N SER A 91 -15.71 -20.00 7.56
CA SER A 91 -14.79 -19.89 6.43
C SER A 91 -15.48 -19.35 5.17
N ILE A 92 -16.75 -19.69 4.94
CA ILE A 92 -17.53 -19.19 3.80
C ILE A 92 -17.89 -17.72 4.00
N LEU A 93 -18.34 -17.33 5.21
CA LEU A 93 -18.65 -15.94 5.53
C LEU A 93 -17.41 -15.05 5.37
N TYR A 94 -16.25 -15.52 5.83
CA TYR A 94 -14.97 -14.85 5.61
C TYR A 94 -14.62 -14.76 4.11
N ARG A 95 -14.82 -15.83 3.34
CA ARG A 95 -14.55 -15.83 1.90
C ARG A 95 -15.44 -14.82 1.15
N ILE A 96 -16.74 -14.79 1.41
CA ILE A 96 -17.68 -13.83 0.80
C ILE A 96 -17.26 -12.39 1.15
N ARG A 97 -16.91 -12.13 2.41
CA ARG A 97 -16.39 -10.84 2.86
C ARG A 97 -15.16 -10.42 2.05
N GLU A 98 -14.15 -11.27 1.95
CA GLU A 98 -12.93 -10.97 1.20
C GLU A 98 -13.18 -10.84 -0.31
N ASP A 99 -14.08 -11.63 -0.89
CA ASP A 99 -14.47 -11.53 -2.30
C ASP A 99 -15.10 -10.17 -2.62
N LEU A 100 -16.00 -9.69 -1.77
CA LEU A 100 -16.62 -8.38 -1.93
C LEU A 100 -15.61 -7.26 -1.76
N ILE A 101 -14.73 -7.31 -0.76
CA ILE A 101 -13.71 -6.28 -0.58
C ILE A 101 -12.79 -6.23 -1.80
N ILE A 102 -12.31 -7.37 -2.31
CA ILE A 102 -11.46 -7.39 -3.51
C ILE A 102 -12.20 -6.86 -4.73
N THR A 103 -13.48 -7.23 -4.90
CA THR A 103 -14.30 -6.75 -6.03
C THR A 103 -14.47 -5.23 -5.99
N ILE A 104 -14.72 -4.66 -4.80
CA ILE A 104 -14.79 -3.21 -4.61
C ILE A 104 -13.43 -2.56 -4.91
N GLN A 105 -12.32 -3.12 -4.40
CA GLN A 105 -10.97 -2.60 -4.68
C GLN A 105 -10.61 -2.64 -6.18
N LEU A 106 -11.06 -3.67 -6.91
CA LEU A 106 -10.89 -3.75 -8.36
C LEU A 106 -11.65 -2.63 -9.08
N PHE A 107 -12.89 -2.36 -8.66
CA PHE A 107 -13.67 -1.24 -9.19
C PHE A 107 -13.01 0.11 -8.88
N GLU A 108 -12.56 0.32 -7.64
CA GLU A 108 -11.82 1.53 -7.27
C GLU A 108 -10.57 1.71 -8.14
N GLU A 109 -9.87 0.63 -8.50
CA GLU A 109 -8.75 0.69 -9.44
C GLU A 109 -9.17 1.15 -10.84
N GLU A 110 -10.32 0.71 -11.35
CA GLU A 110 -10.86 1.16 -12.65
C GLU A 110 -11.25 2.63 -12.64
N VAL A 111 -11.82 3.10 -11.53
CA VAL A 111 -12.13 4.52 -11.31
C VAL A 111 -10.82 5.33 -11.24
N ARG A 112 -9.86 4.91 -10.41
CA ARG A 112 -8.54 5.55 -10.24
C ARG A 112 -7.76 5.71 -11.54
N ARG A 113 -7.88 4.75 -12.47
CA ARG A 113 -7.26 4.83 -13.80
C ARG A 113 -7.88 5.92 -14.69
N ARG A 114 -9.12 6.32 -14.40
CA ARG A 114 -9.88 7.37 -15.08
C ARG A 114 -9.84 8.72 -14.36
N THR A 115 -9.38 8.75 -13.12
CA THR A 115 -9.28 9.96 -12.30
C THR A 115 -8.03 10.78 -12.63
N ILE A 116 -8.20 12.09 -12.70
CA ILE A 116 -7.11 13.06 -12.80
C ILE A 116 -6.77 13.59 -11.41
N TYR A 117 -5.49 13.56 -11.06
CA TYR A 117 -4.99 13.94 -9.74
C TYR A 117 -4.13 15.20 -9.81
N PHE A 118 -4.49 16.19 -8.99
CA PHE A 118 -3.66 17.35 -8.72
C PHE A 118 -3.27 17.38 -7.24
N ALA A 119 -1.98 17.41 -6.96
CA ALA A 119 -1.46 17.44 -5.59
C ALA A 119 -0.62 18.70 -5.33
N TRP A 120 -0.84 19.37 -4.19
CA TRP A 120 -0.06 20.53 -3.77
C TRP A 120 0.39 20.39 -2.33
N VAL A 121 1.46 21.09 -1.98
CA VAL A 121 1.92 21.29 -0.60
C VAL A 121 1.75 22.77 -0.28
N LYS A 122 1.22 23.09 0.90
CA LYS A 122 1.01 24.49 1.34
C LYS A 122 2.28 25.32 1.18
N GLY A 123 2.24 26.45 0.46
CA GLY A 123 3.44 27.28 0.22
C GLY A 123 4.58 26.62 -0.57
N GLY A 124 4.37 25.42 -1.12
CA GLY A 124 5.33 24.70 -1.96
C GLY A 124 5.21 25.07 -3.43
N SER A 125 6.28 24.84 -4.20
CA SER A 125 6.27 25.04 -5.66
C SER A 125 5.28 24.10 -6.36
N VAL A 126 4.61 24.58 -7.40
CA VAL A 126 3.72 23.77 -8.24
C VAL A 126 4.55 22.81 -9.13
N ILE A 127 4.65 21.55 -8.71
CA ILE A 127 5.40 20.50 -9.42
C ILE A 127 4.44 19.55 -10.14
N PRO A 128 4.66 19.19 -11.42
CA PRO A 128 3.84 18.19 -12.11
C PRO A 128 3.73 16.86 -11.38
N ALA A 129 2.59 16.16 -11.54
CA ALA A 129 2.58 14.72 -11.36
C ALA A 129 3.60 14.10 -12.31
N ARG A 130 4.53 13.32 -11.75
CA ARG A 130 5.59 12.70 -12.56
C ARG A 130 4.97 11.52 -13.33
N ALA A 131 4.54 11.75 -14.58
CA ALA A 131 4.62 10.69 -15.57
C ALA A 131 6.10 10.35 -15.72
N LEU A 132 6.50 9.12 -15.39
CA LEU A 132 7.89 8.65 -15.29
C LEU A 132 8.78 9.16 -16.43
N HIS A 133 9.46 10.31 -16.24
CA HIS A 133 10.43 10.86 -17.21
C HIS A 133 11.55 9.83 -17.46
N LYS A 134 11.93 9.55 -18.71
CA LYS A 134 12.95 8.52 -19.05
C LYS A 134 14.24 8.56 -18.21
N LYS A 135 14.84 9.73 -17.94
CA LYS A 135 16.08 9.84 -17.13
C LYS A 135 15.87 9.60 -15.62
N LYS A 136 14.75 10.04 -15.04
CA LYS A 136 14.41 9.79 -13.62
C LYS A 136 13.70 8.45 -13.41
N ARG A 137 13.10 7.87 -14.45
CA ARG A 137 12.53 6.53 -14.53
C ARG A 137 13.59 5.47 -14.28
N ILE A 138 14.81 5.66 -14.76
CA ILE A 138 15.92 4.74 -14.48
C ILE A 138 16.23 4.74 -12.97
N ILE A 139 16.33 5.92 -12.35
CA ILE A 139 16.59 6.04 -10.90
C ILE A 139 15.43 5.48 -10.08
N SER A 140 14.18 5.81 -10.42
CA SER A 140 13.02 5.26 -9.73
C SER A 140 12.79 3.78 -10.04
N GLN A 141 13.20 3.25 -11.19
CA GLN A 141 13.15 1.80 -11.49
C GLN A 141 14.29 1.03 -10.82
N ILE A 142 15.42 1.68 -10.56
CA ILE A 142 16.50 1.12 -9.75
C ILE A 142 16.06 0.99 -8.28
N PHE A 143 15.38 1.99 -7.73
CA PHE A 143 14.94 1.98 -6.32
C PHE A 143 13.54 1.41 -6.07
N PHE A 144 12.64 1.44 -7.05
CA PHE A 144 11.24 0.99 -6.95
C PHE A 144 10.78 0.09 -8.12
N GLY A 145 11.70 -0.40 -8.97
CA GLY A 145 11.38 -1.21 -10.16
C GLY A 145 12.20 -2.49 -10.27
N ASN A 146 12.51 -2.89 -11.50
CA ASN A 146 13.07 -4.21 -11.82
C ASN A 146 14.46 -4.42 -11.18
N MET A 147 14.49 -5.10 -10.02
CA MET A 147 15.68 -5.49 -9.27
C MET A 147 16.77 -6.12 -10.15
N PHE A 148 16.39 -6.75 -11.27
CA PHE A 148 17.31 -7.32 -12.24
C PHE A 148 18.27 -6.30 -12.88
N LEU A 149 17.80 -5.11 -13.27
CA LEU A 149 18.68 -4.09 -13.87
C LEU A 149 19.71 -3.60 -12.85
N LEU A 150 19.26 -3.40 -11.61
CA LEU A 150 20.13 -3.00 -10.51
C LEU A 150 21.16 -4.10 -10.20
N LEU A 151 20.74 -5.37 -10.18
CA LEU A 151 21.63 -6.52 -10.04
C LEU A 151 22.70 -6.54 -11.13
N MET A 152 22.32 -6.36 -12.40
CA MET A 152 23.26 -6.32 -13.52
C MET A 152 24.26 -5.17 -13.40
N LEU A 153 23.80 -3.97 -13.02
CA LEU A 153 24.66 -2.82 -12.79
C LEU A 153 25.68 -3.10 -11.66
N PHE A 154 25.22 -3.65 -10.53
CA PHE A 154 26.10 -4.02 -9.43
C PHE A 154 27.07 -5.13 -9.78
N LEU A 155 26.67 -6.10 -10.60
CA LEU A 155 27.55 -7.16 -11.09
C LEU A 155 28.71 -6.59 -11.91
N VAL A 156 28.40 -5.70 -12.86
CA VAL A 156 29.41 -5.02 -13.69
C VAL A 156 30.34 -4.17 -12.81
N LEU A 157 29.78 -3.36 -11.91
CA LEU A 157 30.58 -2.55 -10.98
C LEU A 157 31.48 -3.43 -10.10
N SER A 158 30.96 -4.53 -9.56
CA SER A 158 31.70 -5.50 -8.77
C SER A 158 32.87 -6.10 -9.56
N TYR A 159 32.64 -6.50 -10.81
CA TYR A 159 33.69 -7.02 -11.69
C TYR A 159 34.77 -5.96 -11.98
N MET A 160 34.37 -4.70 -12.24
CA MET A 160 35.34 -3.62 -12.45
C MET A 160 36.21 -3.34 -11.22
N VAL A 161 35.62 -3.34 -10.02
CA VAL A 161 36.39 -3.20 -8.77
C VAL A 161 37.31 -4.41 -8.58
N PHE A 162 36.84 -5.61 -8.93
CA PHE A 162 37.63 -6.84 -8.86
C PHE A 162 38.91 -6.78 -9.69
N LEU A 163 38.83 -6.28 -10.93
CA LEU A 163 40.00 -6.16 -11.80
C LEU A 163 41.14 -5.33 -11.17
N VAL A 164 40.80 -4.33 -10.37
CA VAL A 164 41.77 -3.41 -9.75
C VAL A 164 42.24 -3.90 -8.38
N PHE A 165 41.32 -4.35 -7.53
CA PHE A 165 41.59 -4.57 -6.10
C PHE A 165 41.65 -6.05 -5.68
N GLN A 166 41.28 -6.98 -6.57
CA GLN A 166 41.44 -8.43 -6.40
C GLN A 166 40.93 -8.92 -5.03
N PHE A 167 41.83 -9.40 -4.16
CA PHE A 167 41.50 -9.93 -2.84
C PHE A 167 40.74 -8.93 -1.95
N TYR A 168 40.99 -7.62 -2.06
CA TYR A 168 40.33 -6.61 -1.22
C TYR A 168 38.94 -6.20 -1.72
N THR A 169 38.53 -6.68 -2.89
CA THR A 169 37.26 -6.30 -3.54
C THR A 169 36.04 -6.46 -2.64
N PRO A 170 35.82 -7.60 -1.95
CA PRO A 170 34.65 -7.76 -1.10
C PRO A 170 34.56 -6.71 0.02
N ILE A 171 35.70 -6.37 0.62
CA ILE A 171 35.77 -5.38 1.71
C ILE A 171 35.49 -3.98 1.15
N ILE A 172 36.03 -3.63 -0.02
CA ILE A 172 35.78 -2.34 -0.67
C ILE A 172 34.31 -2.20 -1.04
N LEU A 173 33.70 -3.24 -1.60
CA LEU A 173 32.27 -3.23 -1.96
C LEU A 173 31.39 -3.05 -0.72
N VAL A 174 31.57 -3.85 0.33
CA VAL A 174 30.83 -3.71 1.59
C VAL A 174 31.06 -2.31 2.19
N SER A 175 32.29 -1.82 2.21
CA SER A 175 32.61 -0.48 2.74
C SER A 175 31.91 0.63 1.95
N SER A 176 31.90 0.52 0.62
CA SER A 176 31.22 1.48 -0.25
C SER A 176 29.70 1.46 -0.06
N GLN A 177 29.10 0.27 0.11
CA GLN A 177 27.67 0.11 0.40
C GLN A 177 27.31 0.66 1.78
N LEU A 178 28.15 0.46 2.78
CA LEU A 178 27.97 1.06 4.11
C LEU A 178 27.93 2.58 4.00
N VAL A 179 28.84 3.20 3.24
CA VAL A 179 28.81 4.66 3.00
C VAL A 179 27.49 5.09 2.35
N ILE A 180 26.99 4.34 1.36
CA ILE A 180 25.69 4.63 0.73
C ILE A 180 24.56 4.58 1.76
N ILE A 181 24.52 3.57 2.63
CA ILE A 181 23.50 3.43 3.68
C ILE A 181 23.59 4.57 4.71
N LEU A 182 24.80 4.96 5.12
CA LEU A 182 25.03 6.08 6.04
C LEU A 182 24.65 7.45 5.45
N LEU A 183 24.55 7.54 4.12
CA LEU A 183 24.13 8.73 3.37
C LEU A 183 22.73 8.59 2.77
N ALA A 184 22.02 7.49 3.04
CA ALA A 184 20.73 7.19 2.42
C ALA A 184 19.70 8.30 2.69
N ASP A 185 19.71 8.90 3.88
CA ASP A 185 18.86 10.05 4.25
C ASP A 185 19.05 11.23 3.28
N LYS A 186 20.31 11.56 2.97
CA LYS A 186 20.64 12.67 2.07
C LYS A 186 20.35 12.34 0.60
N ILE A 187 20.62 11.11 0.19
CA ILE A 187 20.37 10.64 -1.19
C ILE A 187 18.86 10.67 -1.45
N MET A 188 18.09 10.07 -0.56
CA MET A 188 16.65 9.91 -0.73
C MET A 188 15.90 11.24 -0.57
N ALA A 189 16.37 12.15 0.28
CA ALA A 189 15.79 13.50 0.39
C ALA A 189 15.85 14.29 -0.93
N ARG A 190 16.81 13.99 -1.83
CA ARG A 190 16.90 14.61 -3.16
C ARG A 190 15.95 14.00 -4.19
N ILE A 191 15.40 12.81 -3.92
CA ILE A 191 14.49 12.11 -4.83
C ILE A 191 13.05 12.62 -4.67
N GLY A 192 12.68 12.99 -3.45
CA GLY A 192 11.40 13.62 -3.11
C GLY A 192 11.12 14.87 -3.94
N ASP A 193 9.85 15.14 -4.20
CA ASP A 193 9.40 16.34 -4.90
C ASP A 193 9.25 17.52 -3.94
N TRP A 194 8.71 17.25 -2.74
CA TRP A 194 8.53 18.26 -1.70
C TRP A 194 9.09 17.77 -0.37
N SER A 195 9.61 18.70 0.42
CA SER A 195 9.89 18.49 1.84
C SER A 195 8.72 19.01 2.67
N ILE A 196 8.24 18.22 3.61
CA ILE A 196 7.19 18.61 4.55
C ILE A 196 7.83 19.06 5.86
N THR A 197 7.48 20.25 6.31
CA THR A 197 8.02 20.97 7.48
C THR A 197 6.86 21.60 8.26
N PRO A 198 7.11 22.11 9.48
CA PRO A 198 6.09 22.83 10.25
C PRO A 198 5.47 24.02 9.53
N GLU A 199 6.21 24.65 8.60
CA GLU A 199 5.77 25.80 7.81
C GLU A 199 4.86 25.41 6.65
N ASN A 200 4.97 24.17 6.13
CA ASN A 200 4.14 23.64 5.06
C ASN A 200 3.54 22.25 5.37
N PRO A 201 2.75 22.14 6.45
CA PRO A 201 2.40 20.85 7.03
C PRO A 201 1.34 20.07 6.22
N GLU A 202 0.57 20.77 5.39
CA GLU A 202 -0.60 20.26 4.70
C GLU A 202 -0.34 19.92 3.23
N VAL A 203 -0.88 18.77 2.82
CA VAL A 203 -0.93 18.28 1.46
C VAL A 203 -2.38 18.32 0.98
N TYR A 204 -2.63 18.95 -0.17
CA TYR A 204 -3.95 19.02 -0.80
C TYR A 204 -3.97 18.13 -2.04
N ILE A 205 -5.01 17.33 -2.20
CA ILE A 205 -5.21 16.42 -3.31
C ILE A 205 -6.60 16.70 -3.89
N LEU A 206 -6.63 17.20 -5.11
CA LEU A 206 -7.85 17.33 -5.91
C LEU A 206 -7.95 16.13 -6.85
N GLN A 207 -9.11 15.49 -6.83
CA GLN A 207 -9.45 14.33 -7.65
C GLN A 207 -10.59 14.74 -8.57
N TYR A 208 -10.38 14.61 -9.89
CA TYR A 208 -11.42 14.78 -10.88
C TYR A 208 -11.71 13.44 -11.56
N HIS A 209 -12.88 12.90 -11.28
CA HIS A 209 -13.37 11.62 -11.79
C HIS A 209 -13.99 11.82 -13.16
N VAL A 210 -13.24 11.48 -14.21
CA VAL A 210 -13.74 11.65 -15.58
C VAL A 210 -14.74 10.52 -15.89
N PRO A 211 -15.97 10.85 -16.33
CA PRO A 211 -16.93 9.83 -16.75
C PRO A 211 -16.39 8.91 -17.84
N ARG A 212 -16.85 7.66 -17.82
CA ARG A 212 -16.36 6.59 -18.71
C ARG A 212 -16.46 6.98 -20.18
N GLU A 213 -17.55 7.61 -20.57
CA GLU A 213 -17.88 8.00 -21.95
C GLU A 213 -16.92 9.09 -22.46
N ARG A 214 -16.49 9.98 -21.56
CA ARG A 214 -15.67 11.16 -21.91
C ARG A 214 -14.17 10.89 -21.79
N PHE A 215 -13.75 9.86 -21.05
CA PHE A 215 -12.35 9.62 -20.71
C PHE A 215 -11.40 9.48 -21.91
N VAL A 216 -11.80 8.74 -22.95
CA VAL A 216 -10.95 8.54 -24.14
C VAL A 216 -10.75 9.85 -24.90
N MET A 217 -11.80 10.67 -25.02
CA MET A 217 -11.68 12.00 -25.63
C MET A 217 -10.85 12.93 -24.75
N PHE A 218 -11.06 12.91 -23.43
CA PHE A 218 -10.30 13.69 -22.47
C PHE A 218 -8.79 13.46 -22.63
N GLN A 219 -8.34 12.20 -22.69
CA GLN A 219 -6.92 11.86 -22.85
C GLN A 219 -6.32 12.34 -24.19
N ARG A 220 -7.12 12.44 -25.24
CA ARG A 220 -6.67 12.93 -26.55
C ARG A 220 -6.61 14.46 -26.60
N THR A 221 -7.55 15.12 -25.94
CA THR A 221 -7.69 16.59 -25.97
C THR A 221 -6.72 17.26 -25.01
N TYR A 222 -6.58 16.77 -23.79
CA TYR A 222 -5.83 17.45 -22.74
C TYR A 222 -4.43 16.89 -22.59
N THR A 223 -3.45 17.67 -23.05
CA THR A 223 -2.02 17.33 -22.92
C THR A 223 -1.52 17.54 -21.50
N ARG A 224 -0.37 16.93 -21.18
CA ARG A 224 0.28 17.09 -19.86
C ARG A 224 0.56 18.56 -19.51
N ASP A 225 0.91 19.38 -20.50
CA ASP A 225 1.23 20.79 -20.31
C ASP A 225 -0.02 21.61 -20.01
N MET A 226 -1.16 21.27 -20.63
CA MET A 226 -2.46 21.88 -20.30
C MET A 226 -2.91 21.53 -18.88
N LEU A 227 -2.81 20.25 -18.48
CA LEU A 227 -3.10 19.83 -17.11
C LEU A 227 -2.20 20.56 -16.10
N LEU A 228 -0.93 20.78 -16.46
CA LEU A 228 -0.01 21.56 -15.64
C LEU A 228 -0.43 23.02 -15.50
N GLN A 229 -0.92 23.61 -16.58
CA GLN A 229 -1.41 24.99 -16.54
C GLN A 229 -2.68 25.10 -15.69
N MET A 230 -3.67 24.22 -15.89
CA MET A 230 -4.85 24.14 -15.02
C MET A 230 -4.47 24.03 -13.54
N LYS A 231 -3.49 23.18 -13.22
CA LYS A 231 -2.98 23.01 -11.86
C LYS A 231 -2.42 24.31 -11.26
N ARG A 232 -1.72 25.11 -12.08
CA ARG A 232 -1.19 26.42 -11.66
C ARG A 232 -2.32 27.42 -11.46
N ASP A 233 -3.24 27.48 -12.42
CA ASP A 233 -4.36 28.43 -12.37
C ASP A 233 -5.26 28.18 -11.14
N ILE A 234 -5.51 26.91 -10.79
CA ILE A 234 -6.21 26.54 -9.55
C ILE A 234 -5.43 27.00 -8.32
N TYR A 235 -4.12 26.74 -8.29
CA TYR A 235 -3.26 27.13 -7.16
C TYR A 235 -3.24 28.65 -6.93
N ASP A 236 -3.05 29.41 -8.01
CA ASP A 236 -2.93 30.88 -7.96
C ASP A 236 -4.23 31.53 -7.48
N ARG A 237 -5.38 30.93 -7.82
CA ARG A 237 -6.71 31.39 -7.38
C ARG A 237 -7.04 31.00 -5.94
N THR A 238 -6.52 29.89 -5.42
CA THR A 238 -6.93 29.31 -4.13
C THR A 238 -5.80 29.36 -3.09
N LEU A 239 -4.89 28.39 -3.15
CA LEU A 239 -3.87 28.15 -2.14
C LEU A 239 -2.85 29.30 -2.05
N ALA A 240 -2.54 29.98 -3.17
CA ALA A 240 -1.61 31.10 -3.19
C ALA A 240 -2.13 32.31 -2.38
N VAL A 241 -3.45 32.51 -2.34
CA VAL A 241 -4.11 33.56 -1.55
C VAL A 241 -4.59 33.07 -0.18
N GLY A 242 -4.23 31.84 0.21
CA GLY A 242 -4.54 31.26 1.52
C GLY A 242 -5.98 30.75 1.68
N ARG A 243 -6.70 30.50 0.58
CA ARG A 243 -8.06 29.94 0.59
C ARG A 243 -8.03 28.42 0.32
N PRO A 244 -8.95 27.63 0.89
CA PRO A 244 -9.10 26.23 0.54
C PRO A 244 -9.55 26.08 -0.92
N ILE A 245 -9.32 24.91 -1.50
CA ILE A 245 -9.80 24.60 -2.85
C ILE A 245 -11.32 24.40 -2.78
N SER A 246 -12.08 25.29 -3.40
CA SER A 246 -13.54 25.18 -3.53
C SER A 246 -13.93 24.53 -4.86
N TYR A 247 -15.16 24.01 -4.93
CA TYR A 247 -15.72 23.49 -6.18
C TYR A 247 -15.83 24.60 -7.23
N GLU A 248 -16.27 25.79 -6.82
CA GLU A 248 -16.50 26.94 -7.70
C GLU A 248 -15.20 27.39 -8.38
N ASP A 249 -14.11 27.47 -7.61
CA ASP A 249 -12.80 27.85 -8.16
C ASP A 249 -12.29 26.84 -9.20
N VAL A 250 -12.46 25.54 -8.92
CA VAL A 250 -12.07 24.47 -9.84
C VAL A 250 -12.94 24.49 -11.09
N ARG A 251 -14.26 24.65 -10.93
CA ARG A 251 -15.22 24.73 -12.02
C ARG A 251 -14.90 25.86 -12.97
N GLU A 252 -14.64 27.07 -12.46
CA GLU A 252 -14.29 28.22 -13.31
C GLU A 252 -13.01 27.98 -14.11
N VAL A 253 -11.99 27.41 -13.48
CA VAL A 253 -10.75 27.06 -14.19
C VAL A 253 -11.06 26.00 -15.25
N PHE A 254 -11.73 24.91 -14.90
CA PHE A 254 -12.07 23.83 -15.83
C PHE A 254 -12.91 24.32 -17.02
N GLU A 255 -13.90 25.17 -16.79
CA GLU A 255 -14.73 25.80 -17.84
C GLU A 255 -13.88 26.64 -18.79
N SER A 256 -12.87 27.36 -18.30
CA SER A 256 -11.95 28.14 -19.16
C SER A 256 -11.13 27.27 -20.14
N TYR A 257 -11.01 25.97 -19.84
CA TYR A 257 -10.39 24.98 -20.72
C TYR A 257 -11.41 24.09 -21.45
N GLY A 258 -12.71 24.34 -21.31
CA GLY A 258 -13.80 23.58 -21.94
C GLY A 258 -14.20 22.30 -21.19
N ILE A 259 -13.79 22.12 -19.94
CA ILE A 259 -14.18 21.00 -19.09
C ILE A 259 -15.41 21.41 -18.28
N HIS A 260 -16.50 20.68 -18.46
CA HIS A 260 -17.71 20.81 -17.65
C HIS A 260 -17.70 19.70 -16.60
N CYS A 261 -17.52 20.09 -15.34
CA CYS A 261 -17.49 19.18 -14.20
C CYS A 261 -18.74 19.36 -13.35
N GLU A 262 -19.28 18.25 -12.87
CA GLU A 262 -20.34 18.24 -11.86
C GLU A 262 -19.75 18.13 -10.44
N PRO A 263 -20.46 18.58 -9.39
CA PRO A 263 -19.98 18.50 -8.01
C PRO A 263 -19.61 17.06 -7.59
N GLU A 264 -20.38 16.07 -8.05
CA GLU A 264 -20.18 14.66 -7.71
C GLU A 264 -18.97 14.03 -8.41
N GLU A 265 -18.37 14.71 -9.40
CA GLU A 265 -17.15 14.27 -10.08
C GLU A 265 -15.87 14.73 -9.36
N LEU A 266 -15.99 15.69 -8.44
CA LEU A 266 -14.86 16.32 -7.76
C LEU A 266 -14.76 15.88 -6.30
N SER A 267 -13.54 15.60 -5.86
CA SER A 267 -13.23 15.33 -4.46
C SER A 267 -11.94 16.03 -4.06
N VAL A 268 -11.96 16.71 -2.91
CA VAL A 268 -10.81 17.41 -2.35
C VAL A 268 -10.45 16.77 -1.01
N LYS A 269 -9.20 16.35 -0.88
CA LYS A 269 -8.65 15.77 0.34
C LYS A 269 -7.50 16.64 0.84
N SER A 270 -7.55 17.06 2.10
CA SER A 270 -6.47 17.80 2.77
C SER A 270 -5.93 16.98 3.93
N ILE A 271 -4.62 16.75 3.96
CA ILE A 271 -3.97 15.90 4.97
C ILE A 271 -2.86 16.70 5.63
N ASN A 272 -2.91 16.85 6.95
CA ASN A 272 -1.82 17.43 7.71
C ASN A 272 -0.73 16.38 7.97
N LEU A 273 0.10 16.16 6.96
CA LEU A 273 1.10 15.09 6.97
C LEU A 273 2.18 15.31 8.04
N HIS A 274 2.54 16.57 8.32
CA HIS A 274 3.51 16.88 9.37
C HIS A 274 2.99 16.47 10.75
N GLU A 275 1.72 16.76 11.07
CA GLU A 275 1.16 16.43 12.38
C GLU A 275 1.05 14.91 12.57
N LEU A 276 0.68 14.15 11.53
CA LEU A 276 0.68 12.68 11.58
C LEU A 276 2.06 12.11 11.92
N VAL A 277 3.12 12.62 11.27
CA VAL A 277 4.50 12.19 11.52
C VAL A 277 4.96 12.61 12.92
N LYS A 278 4.60 13.81 13.37
CA LYS A 278 4.95 14.32 14.70
C LYS A 278 4.26 13.51 15.80
N GLU A 279 3.00 13.16 15.61
CA GLU A 279 2.26 12.29 16.52
C GLU A 279 2.88 10.88 16.56
N ALA A 280 3.25 10.31 15.41
CA ALA A 280 3.95 9.03 15.37
C ALA A 280 5.30 9.10 16.10
N ALA A 281 6.10 10.15 15.87
CA ALA A 281 7.35 10.39 16.58
C ALA A 281 7.15 10.44 18.11
N ARG A 282 6.08 11.11 18.58
CA ARG A 282 5.69 11.15 19.99
C ARG A 282 5.37 9.76 20.54
N ARG A 283 4.57 8.96 19.83
CA ARG A 283 4.20 7.59 20.26
C ARG A 283 5.39 6.63 20.33
N PHE A 284 6.35 6.81 19.43
CA PHE A 284 7.58 6.02 19.40
C PHE A 284 8.68 6.57 20.32
N ASN A 285 8.48 7.76 20.92
CA ASN A 285 9.49 8.49 21.68
C ASN A 285 10.79 8.70 20.87
N LEU A 286 10.63 9.13 19.62
CA LEU A 286 11.70 9.40 18.67
C LEU A 286 11.68 10.86 18.23
N PRO A 287 12.81 11.43 17.76
CA PRO A 287 12.79 12.72 17.11
C PRO A 287 11.95 12.67 15.82
N VAL A 288 11.34 13.80 15.46
CA VAL A 288 10.63 13.93 14.18
C VAL A 288 11.65 13.78 13.04
N PRO A 289 11.54 12.75 12.18
CA PRO A 289 12.44 12.57 11.04
C PRO A 289 12.13 13.61 9.96
N LYS A 290 13.01 13.72 8.97
CA LYS A 290 12.68 14.47 7.74
C LYS A 290 11.53 13.75 7.03
N VAL A 291 10.67 14.53 6.37
CA VAL A 291 9.54 14.00 5.61
C VAL A 291 9.65 14.50 4.18
N ALA A 292 9.60 13.58 3.22
CA ALA A 292 9.59 13.88 1.80
C ALA A 292 8.32 13.32 1.16
N LEU A 293 7.67 14.13 0.32
CA LEU A 293 6.54 13.71 -0.50
C LEU A 293 7.00 13.54 -1.96
N SER A 294 6.68 12.40 -2.55
CA SER A 294 6.96 12.08 -3.95
C SER A 294 5.67 12.11 -4.76
N ASN A 295 5.64 12.85 -5.85
CA ASN A 295 4.43 13.03 -6.67
C ASN A 295 4.27 11.89 -7.68
N VAL A 296 3.92 10.70 -7.18
CA VAL A 296 3.76 9.45 -7.93
C VAL A 296 2.47 8.76 -7.48
N ILE A 297 1.69 8.26 -8.45
CA ILE A 297 0.36 7.66 -8.23
C ILE A 297 0.45 6.25 -7.62
N ILE A 298 1.60 5.58 -7.74
CA ILE A 298 1.81 4.26 -7.14
C ILE A 298 1.90 4.43 -5.61
N PRO A 299 1.00 3.80 -4.83
CA PRO A 299 0.98 3.90 -3.38
C PRO A 299 2.23 3.24 -2.79
N ASN A 300 2.98 4.01 -2.01
CA ASN A 300 4.15 3.55 -1.29
C ASN A 300 4.52 4.52 -0.16
N ALA A 301 5.11 3.98 0.90
CA ALA A 301 5.84 4.69 1.94
C ALA A 301 7.13 3.93 2.24
N ALA A 302 8.16 4.64 2.69
CA ALA A 302 9.42 4.02 3.10
C ALA A 302 10.17 4.87 4.12
N ALA A 303 10.70 4.20 5.14
CA ALA A 303 11.66 4.74 6.08
C ALA A 303 13.10 4.43 5.68
N THR A 304 13.99 5.41 5.81
CA THR A 304 15.43 5.22 5.58
C THR A 304 16.28 6.11 6.49
N GLY A 305 17.58 5.87 6.50
CA GLY A 305 18.57 6.63 7.25
C GLY A 305 19.29 5.79 8.31
N PRO A 306 20.51 6.21 8.73
CA PRO A 306 21.36 5.40 9.60
C PRO A 306 20.90 5.37 11.07
N SER A 307 20.01 6.28 11.46
CA SER A 307 19.50 6.37 12.83
C SER A 307 18.21 7.19 12.87
N PRO A 308 17.37 7.08 13.92
CA PRO A 308 16.17 7.91 14.06
C PRO A 308 16.43 9.42 13.95
N ARG A 309 17.54 9.93 14.49
CA ARG A 309 17.92 11.35 14.40
C ARG A 309 18.29 11.80 12.98
N ARG A 310 18.69 10.86 12.13
CA ARG A 310 18.98 11.07 10.71
C ARG A 310 18.02 10.27 9.83
N GLY A 311 16.78 10.08 10.32
CA GLY A 311 15.74 9.37 9.60
C GLY A 311 15.10 10.25 8.54
N LEU A 312 14.62 9.60 7.47
CA LEU A 312 13.77 10.18 6.44
C LEU A 312 12.60 9.22 6.22
N ILE A 313 11.39 9.77 6.22
CA ILE A 313 10.18 9.07 5.75
C ILE A 313 9.80 9.66 4.39
N ILE A 314 9.65 8.80 3.40
CA ILE A 314 9.18 9.17 2.07
C ILE A 314 7.79 8.61 1.89
N ILE A 315 6.86 9.45 1.46
CA ILE A 315 5.48 9.08 1.18
C ILE A 315 5.15 9.49 -0.25
N THR A 316 4.33 8.71 -0.93
CA THR A 316 3.86 9.02 -2.28
C THR A 316 2.48 9.66 -2.24
N THR A 317 2.17 10.52 -3.20
CA THR A 317 0.80 11.06 -3.36
C THR A 317 -0.22 9.95 -3.61
N GLY A 318 0.18 8.87 -4.29
CA GLY A 318 -0.63 7.65 -4.46
C GLY A 318 -1.11 7.03 -3.15
N LEU A 319 -0.25 7.00 -2.13
CA LEU A 319 -0.62 6.47 -0.82
C LEU A 319 -1.64 7.37 -0.12
N LEU A 320 -1.46 8.69 -0.21
CA LEU A 320 -2.39 9.67 0.36
C LEU A 320 -3.75 9.71 -0.35
N ILE A 321 -3.78 9.40 -1.65
CA ILE A 321 -5.02 9.24 -2.42
C ILE A 321 -5.79 8.03 -1.89
N GLN A 322 -5.11 6.88 -1.78
CA GLN A 322 -5.76 5.60 -1.54
C GLN A 322 -6.15 5.34 -0.07
N LEU A 323 -5.40 5.90 0.87
CA LEU A 323 -5.59 5.63 2.29
C LEU A 323 -6.24 6.80 3.02
N GLU A 324 -7.08 6.50 3.99
CA GLU A 324 -7.64 7.48 4.93
C GLU A 324 -6.64 7.91 6.00
N GLU A 325 -6.92 9.00 6.70
CA GLU A 325 -5.97 9.61 7.65
C GLU A 325 -5.50 8.61 8.74
N GLU A 326 -6.42 7.81 9.30
CA GLU A 326 -6.09 6.77 10.28
C GLU A 326 -5.23 5.65 9.68
N GLU A 327 -5.49 5.28 8.42
CA GLU A 327 -4.74 4.25 7.69
C GLU A 327 -3.32 4.76 7.34
N ILE A 328 -3.21 6.01 6.90
CA ILE A 328 -1.94 6.71 6.65
C ILE A 328 -1.13 6.76 7.95
N PHE A 329 -1.76 7.12 9.07
CA PHE A 329 -1.10 7.16 10.37
C PHE A 329 -0.55 5.79 10.78
N SER A 330 -1.29 4.72 10.54
CA SER A 330 -0.85 3.35 10.81
C SER A 330 0.33 2.92 9.93
N VAL A 331 0.33 3.28 8.64
CA VAL A 331 1.49 3.04 7.76
C VAL A 331 2.70 3.87 8.20
N ILE A 332 2.51 5.13 8.58
CA ILE A 332 3.60 5.94 9.15
C ILE A 332 4.16 5.27 10.41
N CYS A 333 3.31 4.78 11.32
CA CYS A 333 3.77 4.03 12.50
C CYS A 333 4.57 2.77 12.14
N HIS A 334 4.18 2.06 11.08
CA HIS A 334 4.95 0.93 10.54
C HIS A 334 6.34 1.36 10.09
N GLU A 335 6.45 2.43 9.30
CA GLU A 335 7.75 2.99 8.88
C GLU A 335 8.60 3.48 10.06
N PHE A 336 7.98 4.05 11.10
CA PHE A 336 8.66 4.43 12.34
C PHE A 336 9.25 3.22 13.09
N SER A 337 8.61 2.05 13.05
CA SER A 337 9.20 0.83 13.61
C SER A 337 10.51 0.47 12.92
N HIS A 338 10.58 0.57 11.58
CA HIS A 338 11.83 0.33 10.85
C HIS A 338 12.93 1.32 11.24
N LEU A 339 12.61 2.62 11.39
CA LEU A 339 13.57 3.62 11.87
C LEU A 339 14.05 3.31 13.29
N LYS A 340 13.14 2.93 14.20
CA LYS A 340 13.45 2.55 15.59
C LYS A 340 14.39 1.35 15.64
N GLY A 341 14.08 0.30 14.87
CA GLY A 341 14.84 -0.94 14.80
C GLY A 341 16.16 -0.82 14.04
N ARG A 342 16.36 0.27 13.29
CA ARG A 342 17.49 0.46 12.36
C ARG A 342 17.61 -0.70 11.37
N ASP A 343 16.45 -1.17 10.90
CA ASP A 343 16.35 -2.39 10.12
C ASP A 343 17.20 -2.39 8.84
N PRO A 344 17.32 -1.27 8.08
CA PRO A 344 18.22 -1.23 6.93
C PRO A 344 19.68 -1.53 7.30
N LEU A 345 20.15 -1.06 8.46
CA LEU A 345 21.51 -1.31 8.94
C LEU A 345 21.66 -2.76 9.46
N ALA A 346 20.64 -3.29 10.14
CA ALA A 346 20.63 -4.66 10.63
C ALA A 346 20.66 -5.68 9.47
N LEU A 347 19.80 -5.49 8.47
CA LEU A 347 19.76 -6.31 7.25
C LEU A 347 21.07 -6.18 6.46
N PHE A 348 21.60 -4.97 6.30
CA PHE A 348 22.90 -4.77 5.67
C PHE A 348 24.03 -5.50 6.40
N THR A 349 24.06 -5.44 7.74
CA THR A 349 25.06 -6.13 8.55
C THR A 349 24.97 -7.64 8.34
N LEU A 350 23.75 -8.18 8.33
CA LEU A 350 23.49 -9.59 8.13
C LEU A 350 23.95 -10.06 6.74
N VAL A 351 23.54 -9.36 5.68
CA VAL A 351 23.91 -9.66 4.28
C VAL A 351 25.42 -9.49 4.06
N SER A 352 26.02 -8.43 4.60
CA SER A 352 27.46 -8.18 4.44
C SER A 352 28.31 -9.21 5.19
N THR A 353 27.86 -9.63 6.37
CA THR A 353 28.53 -10.67 7.16
C THR A 353 28.50 -12.00 6.41
N GLU A 354 27.33 -12.40 5.89
CA GLU A 354 27.22 -13.57 5.03
C GLU A 354 28.15 -13.48 3.83
N TYR A 355 28.14 -12.36 3.11
CA TYR A 355 28.95 -12.17 1.91
C TYR A 355 30.46 -12.30 2.20
N LEU A 356 30.95 -11.67 3.26
CA LEU A 356 32.37 -11.73 3.64
C LEU A 356 32.77 -13.12 4.12
N LEU A 357 31.94 -13.77 4.96
CA LEU A 357 32.18 -15.15 5.41
C LEU A 357 32.21 -16.11 4.21
N ARG A 358 31.27 -15.94 3.28
CA ARG A 358 31.18 -16.74 2.06
C ARG A 358 32.46 -16.68 1.24
N VAL A 359 32.98 -15.47 1.01
CA VAL A 359 34.16 -15.26 0.15
C VAL A 359 35.46 -15.65 0.85
N TYR A 360 35.66 -15.29 2.11
CA TYR A 360 36.95 -15.48 2.78
C TYR A 360 37.08 -16.81 3.54
N VAL A 361 35.98 -17.38 4.02
CA VAL A 361 36.01 -18.56 4.90
C VAL A 361 35.40 -19.77 4.22
N LEU A 362 34.21 -19.62 3.64
CA LEU A 362 33.43 -20.75 3.14
C LEU A 362 33.78 -21.14 1.69
N TRP A 363 34.48 -20.28 0.94
CA TRP A 363 34.82 -20.48 -0.47
C TRP A 363 35.34 -21.89 -0.81
N PRO A 364 36.30 -22.49 -0.05
CA PRO A 364 36.79 -23.83 -0.34
C PRO A 364 35.73 -24.93 -0.22
N HIS A 365 34.71 -24.73 0.62
CA HIS A 365 33.69 -25.72 0.97
C HIS A 365 32.48 -25.64 0.04
N ILE A 366 32.17 -24.43 -0.44
CA ILE A 366 30.99 -24.16 -1.26
C ILE A 366 31.29 -24.20 -2.76
N PHE A 367 32.55 -24.36 -3.18
CA PHE A 367 32.94 -24.30 -4.58
C PHE A 367 32.10 -25.23 -5.49
N TYR A 368 31.88 -26.48 -5.05
CA TYR A 368 31.13 -27.47 -5.82
C TYR A 368 29.60 -27.29 -5.77
N PHE A 369 29.07 -26.69 -4.70
CA PHE A 369 27.62 -26.50 -4.48
C PHE A 369 27.23 -25.02 -4.47
N GLY A 370 28.04 -24.14 -5.06
CA GLY A 370 27.96 -22.69 -4.85
C GLY A 370 26.61 -22.09 -5.24
N LEU A 371 25.97 -22.62 -6.29
CA LEU A 371 24.64 -22.18 -6.70
C LEU A 371 23.55 -22.60 -5.70
N MET A 372 23.58 -23.86 -5.24
CA MET A 372 22.62 -24.34 -4.23
C MET A 372 22.79 -23.60 -2.91
N TYR A 373 24.04 -23.42 -2.47
CA TYR A 373 24.37 -22.58 -1.33
C TYR A 373 23.77 -21.17 -1.47
N LEU A 374 23.99 -20.52 -2.62
CA LEU A 374 23.52 -19.16 -2.86
C LEU A 374 21.99 -19.07 -2.81
N ILE A 375 21.29 -20.03 -3.43
CA ILE A 375 19.81 -20.08 -3.41
C ILE A 375 19.31 -20.30 -1.99
N SER A 376 19.87 -21.26 -1.24
CA SER A 376 19.47 -21.55 0.14
C SER A 376 19.71 -20.36 1.06
N VAL A 377 20.87 -19.71 0.93
CA VAL A 377 21.20 -18.51 1.71
C VAL A 377 20.29 -17.35 1.33
N MET A 378 20.07 -17.07 0.05
CA MET A 378 19.15 -16.02 -0.38
C MET A 378 17.75 -16.26 0.19
N ALA A 379 17.21 -17.47 0.05
CA ALA A 379 15.91 -17.83 0.61
C ALA A 379 15.87 -17.61 2.13
N PHE A 380 16.93 -18.01 2.85
CA PHE A 380 17.05 -17.78 4.29
C PHE A 380 17.12 -16.29 4.65
N LEU A 381 17.93 -15.49 3.96
CA LEU A 381 18.07 -14.05 4.18
C LEU A 381 16.74 -13.31 3.95
N TYR A 382 16.04 -13.61 2.85
CA TYR A 382 14.72 -13.04 2.57
C TYR A 382 13.68 -13.50 3.60
N PHE A 383 13.73 -14.75 4.06
CA PHE A 383 12.85 -15.23 5.12
C PHE A 383 13.10 -14.51 6.45
N ILE A 384 14.36 -14.25 6.81
CA ILE A 384 14.70 -13.45 7.99
C ILE A 384 14.17 -12.02 7.84
N ALA A 385 14.23 -11.42 6.64
CA ALA A 385 13.69 -10.09 6.40
C ALA A 385 12.18 -10.00 6.70
N LYS A 386 11.42 -11.08 6.45
CA LYS A 386 9.99 -11.16 6.79
C LYS A 386 9.71 -10.96 8.28
N PHE A 387 10.67 -11.29 9.16
CA PHE A 387 10.53 -11.09 10.60
C PHE A 387 10.53 -9.60 10.98
N PHE A 388 11.30 -8.79 10.26
CA PHE A 388 11.36 -7.34 10.48
C PHE A 388 10.05 -6.67 10.07
N GLU A 389 9.49 -7.06 8.94
CA GLU A 389 8.18 -6.62 8.46
C GLU A 389 7.06 -7.00 9.43
N ALA A 390 7.01 -8.26 9.86
CA ALA A 390 6.04 -8.71 10.84
C ALA A 390 6.23 -8.00 12.20
N ARG A 391 7.47 -7.69 12.61
CA ARG A 391 7.71 -6.89 13.81
C ARG A 391 7.17 -5.47 13.64
N ALA A 392 7.40 -4.86 12.49
CA ALA A 392 6.95 -3.51 12.19
C ALA A 392 5.42 -3.38 12.21
N ASP A 393 4.70 -4.36 11.65
CA ASP A 393 3.24 -4.45 11.75
C ASP A 393 2.76 -4.47 13.19
N LEU A 394 3.39 -5.32 14.01
CA LEU A 394 3.00 -5.51 15.39
C LEU A 394 3.30 -4.27 16.24
N GLU A 395 4.49 -3.69 16.10
CA GLU A 395 4.84 -2.45 16.80
C GLU A 395 3.96 -1.28 16.37
N ALA A 396 3.63 -1.16 15.08
CA ALA A 396 2.70 -0.16 14.59
C ALA A 396 1.34 -0.30 15.28
N ALA A 397 0.75 -1.50 15.25
CA ALA A 397 -0.53 -1.77 15.91
C ALA A 397 -0.48 -1.47 17.42
N MET A 398 0.60 -1.85 18.11
CA MET A 398 0.79 -1.54 19.53
C MET A 398 0.87 -0.03 19.81
N LYS A 399 1.49 0.74 18.91
CA LYS A 399 1.62 2.20 19.07
C LYS A 399 0.37 2.96 18.65
N VAL A 400 -0.34 2.49 17.63
CA VAL A 400 -1.64 3.04 17.21
C VAL A 400 -2.71 2.69 18.26
N GLY A 401 -2.64 1.51 18.86
CA GLY A 401 -3.63 0.98 19.81
C GLY A 401 -4.79 0.25 19.12
N ARG A 402 -4.68 0.01 17.81
CA ARG A 402 -5.69 -0.64 16.95
C ARG A 402 -4.98 -1.55 15.94
N THR A 403 -5.57 -2.69 15.62
CA THR A 403 -5.01 -3.67 14.67
C THR A 403 -5.66 -3.60 13.28
N ASP A 404 -6.90 -3.15 13.24
CA ASP A 404 -7.76 -3.08 12.06
C ASP A 404 -7.27 -2.05 11.03
N THR A 405 -6.87 -0.85 11.47
CA THR A 405 -6.47 0.24 10.56
C THR A 405 -5.31 -0.14 9.63
N LEU A 406 -4.26 -0.80 10.15
CA LEU A 406 -3.15 -1.27 9.33
C LEU A 406 -3.57 -2.45 8.43
N ALA A 407 -4.44 -3.35 8.92
CA ALA A 407 -4.96 -4.46 8.13
C ALA A 407 -5.79 -3.94 6.93
N ILE A 408 -6.61 -2.90 7.12
CA ILE A 408 -7.36 -2.23 6.06
C ILE A 408 -6.41 -1.58 5.06
N ALA A 409 -5.39 -0.85 5.54
CA ALA A 409 -4.38 -0.23 4.68
C ALA A 409 -3.64 -1.26 3.79
N LEU A 410 -3.23 -2.38 4.39
CA LEU A 410 -2.60 -3.49 3.66
C LEU A 410 -3.55 -4.12 2.65
N ARG A 411 -4.84 -4.23 2.97
CA ARG A 411 -5.86 -4.77 2.06
C ARG A 411 -6.05 -3.85 0.85
N LYS A 412 -6.14 -2.54 1.06
CA LYS A 412 -6.24 -1.53 0.00
C LYS A 412 -5.02 -1.52 -0.90
N ILE A 413 -3.82 -1.38 -0.34
CA ILE A 413 -2.58 -1.30 -1.16
C ILE A 413 -2.24 -2.66 -1.81
N GLY A 414 -2.55 -3.75 -1.11
CA GLY A 414 -2.11 -5.09 -1.43
C GLY A 414 -3.10 -5.99 -2.18
N PHE A 415 -4.27 -5.50 -2.59
CA PHE A 415 -5.36 -6.33 -3.08
C PHE A 415 -4.99 -7.27 -4.24
N ARG A 416 -4.10 -6.86 -5.15
CA ARG A 416 -3.62 -7.71 -6.25
C ARG A 416 -2.79 -8.89 -5.77
N LYS A 417 -1.88 -8.64 -4.81
CA LYS A 417 -1.09 -9.69 -4.17
C LYS A 417 -2.00 -10.61 -3.36
N LEU A 418 -2.99 -10.06 -2.65
CA LEU A 418 -4.03 -10.86 -1.97
C LEU A 418 -4.78 -11.79 -2.91
N GLN A 419 -5.18 -11.30 -4.09
CA GLN A 419 -5.84 -12.13 -5.10
C GLN A 419 -4.91 -13.26 -5.58
N PHE A 420 -3.63 -12.95 -5.82
CA PHE A 420 -2.62 -13.94 -6.21
C PHE A 420 -2.43 -15.02 -5.13
N GLU A 421 -2.33 -14.63 -3.87
CA GLU A 421 -2.11 -15.50 -2.69
C GLU A 421 -3.28 -16.43 -2.35
N ARG A 422 -4.44 -16.32 -3.02
CA ARG A 422 -5.61 -17.18 -2.76
C ARG A 422 -5.38 -18.65 -3.11
N THR A 423 -4.53 -18.93 -4.09
CA THR A 423 -4.21 -20.31 -4.47
C THR A 423 -3.10 -20.84 -3.56
N PRO A 424 -3.22 -22.05 -2.98
CA PRO A 424 -2.19 -22.62 -2.09
C PRO A 424 -0.78 -22.60 -2.67
N SER A 425 -0.62 -22.94 -3.96
CA SER A 425 0.68 -22.89 -4.65
C SER A 425 1.27 -21.47 -4.70
N ASN A 426 0.44 -20.47 -4.96
CA ASN A 426 0.86 -19.06 -4.99
C ASN A 426 1.18 -18.53 -3.59
N LEU A 427 0.45 -18.99 -2.56
CA LEU A 427 0.73 -18.67 -1.16
C LEU A 427 2.12 -19.20 -0.76
N ILE A 428 2.41 -20.47 -1.07
CA ILE A 428 3.73 -21.07 -0.85
C ILE A 428 4.80 -20.30 -1.63
N SER A 429 4.54 -19.97 -2.90
CA SER A 429 5.46 -19.16 -3.70
C SER A 429 5.71 -17.77 -3.11
N SER A 430 4.72 -17.16 -2.46
CA SER A 430 4.86 -15.84 -1.82
C SER A 430 5.69 -15.91 -0.53
N TRP A 431 5.63 -17.05 0.17
CA TRP A 431 6.49 -17.34 1.30
C TRP A 431 7.94 -17.62 0.90
N LEU A 432 8.16 -18.43 -0.15
CA LEU A 432 9.50 -18.84 -0.59
C LEU A 432 10.15 -17.87 -1.57
N GLY A 433 9.39 -16.91 -2.09
CA GLY A 433 9.88 -15.90 -3.02
C GLY A 433 10.93 -14.96 -2.42
N MET A 434 11.74 -14.36 -3.30
CA MET A 434 12.71 -13.31 -2.97
C MET A 434 12.01 -11.95 -2.73
N ASP A 435 10.99 -11.94 -1.89
CA ASP A 435 10.30 -10.75 -1.41
C ASP A 435 10.55 -10.65 0.09
N PRO A 436 11.12 -9.54 0.61
CA PRO A 436 11.33 -9.39 2.04
C PRO A 436 10.02 -9.31 2.84
N HIS A 437 8.88 -9.07 2.18
CA HIS A 437 7.58 -9.02 2.84
C HIS A 437 6.97 -10.42 3.02
N PRO A 438 6.41 -10.75 4.20
CA PRO A 438 5.53 -11.89 4.33
C PRO A 438 4.31 -11.74 3.42
N PRO A 439 3.63 -12.85 3.05
CA PRO A 439 2.37 -12.77 2.31
C PRO A 439 1.38 -11.81 2.99
N ILE A 440 0.70 -10.99 2.19
CA ILE A 440 -0.19 -9.95 2.72
C ILE A 440 -1.39 -10.58 3.42
N SER A 441 -1.90 -11.70 2.90
CA SER A 441 -2.93 -12.52 3.54
C SER A 441 -2.54 -12.92 4.96
N PHE A 442 -1.30 -13.35 5.16
CA PHE A 442 -0.76 -13.68 6.48
C PHE A 442 -0.66 -12.44 7.38
N ARG A 443 -0.15 -11.31 6.88
CA ARG A 443 -0.02 -10.07 7.66
C ARG A 443 -1.38 -9.57 8.16
N ILE A 444 -2.38 -9.56 7.29
CA ILE A 444 -3.76 -9.15 7.61
C ILE A 444 -4.38 -10.11 8.62
N ALA A 445 -4.36 -11.41 8.35
CA ALA A 445 -4.94 -12.41 9.25
C ALA A 445 -4.29 -12.37 10.63
N ARG A 446 -2.97 -12.14 10.68
CA ARG A 446 -2.23 -11.98 11.92
C ARG A 446 -2.69 -10.75 12.69
N LEU A 447 -2.83 -9.58 12.07
CA LEU A 447 -3.32 -8.37 12.72
C LEU A 447 -4.76 -8.55 13.23
N GLU A 448 -5.65 -9.13 12.42
CA GLU A 448 -7.04 -9.39 12.80
C GLU A 448 -7.17 -10.44 13.92
N SER A 449 -6.21 -11.36 14.05
CA SER A 449 -6.21 -12.37 15.11
C SER A 449 -5.80 -11.84 16.49
N ILE A 450 -5.16 -10.67 16.57
CA ILE A 450 -4.67 -10.11 17.83
C ILE A 450 -5.80 -9.37 18.54
N SER A 451 -6.36 -9.98 19.57
CA SER A 451 -7.40 -9.38 20.42
C SER A 451 -6.84 -8.46 21.51
N ASN A 452 -5.66 -8.77 22.06
CA ASN A 452 -5.04 -7.99 23.13
C ASN A 452 -3.57 -7.66 22.82
N LEU A 453 -3.31 -6.40 22.46
CA LEU A 453 -1.97 -5.89 22.17
C LEU A 453 -1.06 -5.81 23.41
N SER A 454 -1.64 -5.71 24.62
CA SER A 454 -0.90 -5.53 25.88
C SER A 454 -0.13 -6.79 26.32
N GLU A 455 -0.50 -7.96 25.82
CA GLU A 455 0.15 -9.24 26.13
C GLU A 455 1.46 -9.45 25.36
N VAL A 456 1.72 -8.63 24.33
CA VAL A 456 2.94 -8.71 23.52
C VAL A 456 4.11 -8.09 24.28
N LYS A 457 4.93 -8.92 24.95
CA LYS A 457 6.16 -8.45 25.63
C LYS A 457 7.36 -8.31 24.70
N HIS A 458 7.52 -9.23 23.75
CA HIS A 458 8.66 -9.26 22.82
C HIS A 458 8.19 -9.30 21.36
N PRO A 459 7.99 -8.12 20.71
CA PRO A 459 7.41 -8.05 19.37
C PRO A 459 8.21 -8.82 18.32
N PHE A 460 9.55 -8.76 18.39
CA PHE A 460 10.40 -9.44 17.40
C PHE A 460 10.33 -10.97 17.53
N LEU A 461 10.51 -11.51 18.74
CA LEU A 461 10.44 -12.96 18.97
C LEU A 461 9.06 -13.52 18.60
N ARG A 462 7.98 -12.82 18.98
CA ARG A 462 6.62 -13.20 18.56
C ARG A 462 6.50 -13.22 17.04
N SER A 463 7.02 -12.21 16.35
CA SER A 463 6.99 -12.13 14.88
C SER A 463 7.79 -13.23 14.20
N MET A 464 8.93 -13.64 14.75
CA MET A 464 9.68 -14.80 14.26
C MET A 464 8.85 -16.08 14.35
N VAL A 465 8.28 -16.35 15.52
CA VAL A 465 7.44 -17.54 15.76
C VAL A 465 6.23 -17.55 14.84
N ASP A 466 5.53 -16.42 14.72
CA ASP A 466 4.36 -16.28 13.86
C ASP A 466 4.71 -16.54 12.39
N CYS A 467 5.84 -16.01 11.90
CA CYS A 467 6.27 -16.23 10.52
C CYS A 467 6.64 -17.68 10.24
N VAL A 468 7.34 -18.35 11.17
CA VAL A 468 7.66 -19.78 11.05
C VAL A 468 6.39 -20.62 11.04
N HIS A 469 5.45 -20.37 11.94
CA HIS A 469 4.16 -21.05 11.93
C HIS A 469 3.35 -20.75 10.66
N GLY A 470 3.37 -19.51 10.16
CA GLY A 470 2.72 -19.12 8.91
C GLY A 470 3.25 -19.87 7.70
N LEU A 471 4.58 -20.02 7.58
CA LEU A 471 5.21 -20.82 6.53
C LEU A 471 4.83 -22.31 6.66
N LEU A 472 4.91 -22.87 7.87
CA LEU A 472 4.57 -24.28 8.10
C LEU A 472 3.08 -24.57 7.83
N ALA A 473 2.20 -23.63 8.17
CA ALA A 473 0.78 -23.73 7.85
C ALA A 473 0.56 -23.74 6.33
N ALA A 474 1.24 -22.86 5.59
CA ALA A 474 1.14 -22.82 4.13
C ALA A 474 1.64 -24.11 3.46
N LEU A 475 2.65 -24.78 4.03
CA LEU A 475 3.21 -26.04 3.51
C LEU A 475 2.39 -27.30 3.88
N ARG A 476 1.45 -27.20 4.82
CA ARG A 476 0.57 -28.30 5.25
C ARG A 476 -0.74 -28.37 4.46
N ILE A 477 -0.98 -27.38 3.61
CA ILE A 477 -2.12 -27.30 2.67
C ILE A 477 -1.71 -28.01 1.39
#